data_AF-A0A7C6HLK2-F1
#
_entry.id   AF-A0A7C6HLK2-F1
#
_cell.length_a   1.000
_cell.length_b   1.000
_cell.length_c   1.000
_cell.angle_alpha   90.00
_cell.angle_beta   90.00
_cell.angle_gamma   90.00
#
_symmetry.space_group_name_H-M   'P 1'
#
loop_
_entity.id
_entity.type
_entity.pdbx_description
1 polymer ?
#
loop_
_entity_poly.entity_id
_entity_poly.type
_entity_poly.pdbx_seq_one_letter_code
_entity_poly.pdbx_strand_id
1 'polypeptide(L)'
;INDRSYVQHFYEKVFKNAAVKLTYNREDVEHIRSTHPGILASFAQERQIESSFIFSPIGLSASEENLIPVISSATERKDLLSFFEEILSGDGAIFFSDDALKLFIDTGRVHVPFYGAFELPPSGRTAYLRRMVQHSSAEKAKFHLIYSNLSRMVILCMPNFSLVYTVDHSLENEKIHLLPGADIGKTLKKQIEKNSLEVAVFNQELWDKYLQEKIS
;
A
#
# COMPACT_ATOMS: atom_id res chain seq x y z
N ILE A 1 -4.74 6.02 -39.78
CA ILE A 1 -4.91 4.94 -38.78
C ILE A 1 -6.36 5.02 -38.33
N ASN A 2 -7.13 3.95 -38.48
CA ASN A 2 -8.59 4.00 -38.37
C ASN A 2 -8.99 3.68 -36.91
N ASP A 3 -9.28 4.71 -36.11
CA ASP A 3 -9.51 4.63 -34.65
C ASP A 3 -10.52 3.56 -34.20
N ARG A 4 -11.45 3.18 -35.08
CA ARG A 4 -12.44 2.12 -34.81
C ARG A 4 -11.84 0.74 -34.59
N SER A 5 -10.74 0.37 -35.26
CA SER A 5 -10.18 -0.98 -35.12
C SER A 5 -9.45 -1.16 -33.78
N TYR A 6 -8.86 -0.08 -33.24
CA TYR A 6 -8.15 -0.13 -31.96
C TYR A 6 -9.13 -0.20 -30.78
N VAL A 7 -10.21 0.59 -30.83
CA VAL A 7 -11.30 0.53 -29.85
C VAL A 7 -11.96 -0.84 -29.88
N GLN A 8 -12.22 -1.38 -31.07
CA GLN A 8 -12.83 -2.71 -31.19
C GLN A 8 -11.91 -3.82 -30.67
N HIS A 9 -10.61 -3.77 -30.95
CA HIS A 9 -9.65 -4.75 -30.42
C HIS A 9 -9.46 -4.61 -28.89
N PHE A 10 -9.50 -3.40 -28.36
CA PHE A 10 -9.54 -3.14 -26.92
C PHE A 10 -10.81 -3.73 -26.28
N TYR A 11 -11.98 -3.46 -26.86
CA TYR A 11 -13.25 -4.02 -26.42
C TYR A 11 -13.24 -5.55 -26.45
N GLU A 12 -12.79 -6.18 -27.54
CA GLU A 12 -12.72 -7.63 -27.66
C GLU A 12 -11.76 -8.26 -26.64
N LYS A 13 -10.65 -7.59 -26.33
CA LYS A 13 -9.67 -8.06 -25.34
C LYS A 13 -10.17 -7.87 -23.90
N VAL A 14 -10.87 -6.77 -23.62
CA VAL A 14 -11.54 -6.51 -22.33
C VAL A 14 -12.68 -7.51 -22.10
N PHE A 15 -13.52 -7.77 -23.11
CA PHE A 15 -14.64 -8.71 -23.00
C PHE A 15 -14.21 -10.19 -23.01
N LYS A 16 -13.12 -10.56 -23.70
CA LYS A 16 -12.54 -11.92 -23.54
C LYS A 16 -11.99 -12.17 -22.13
N ASN A 17 -11.53 -11.12 -21.44
CA ASN A 17 -11.08 -11.19 -20.05
C ASN A 17 -12.19 -10.91 -19.02
N ALA A 18 -13.40 -10.53 -19.45
CA ALA A 18 -14.52 -10.17 -18.57
C ALA A 18 -15.05 -11.34 -17.72
N ALA A 19 -14.56 -12.57 -17.96
CA ALA A 19 -14.83 -13.71 -17.09
C ALA A 19 -14.05 -13.65 -15.76
N VAL A 20 -12.98 -12.86 -15.66
CA VAL A 20 -12.19 -12.73 -14.43
C VAL A 20 -12.61 -11.45 -13.71
N LYS A 21 -13.17 -11.60 -12.51
CA LYS A 21 -13.47 -10.46 -11.63
C LYS A 21 -12.17 -9.72 -11.32
N LEU A 22 -12.11 -8.43 -11.64
CA LEU A 22 -10.93 -7.58 -11.42
C LEU A 22 -11.09 -6.59 -10.28
N THR A 23 -12.27 -6.53 -9.67
CA THR A 23 -12.55 -5.61 -8.55
C THR A 23 -13.27 -6.36 -7.46
N TYR A 24 -12.79 -6.22 -6.24
CA TYR A 24 -13.24 -6.94 -5.06
C TYR A 24 -13.62 -5.93 -3.99
N ASN A 25 -14.82 -6.08 -3.41
CA ASN A 25 -15.26 -5.30 -2.27
C ASN A 25 -14.92 -6.02 -0.94
N ARG A 26 -15.41 -5.50 0.18
CA ARG A 26 -15.20 -6.14 1.50
C ARG A 26 -15.74 -7.56 1.57
N GLU A 27 -16.98 -7.78 1.15
CA GLU A 27 -17.65 -9.09 1.18
C GLU A 27 -16.87 -10.14 0.36
N ASP A 28 -16.34 -9.73 -0.80
CA ASP A 28 -15.49 -10.56 -1.64
C ASP A 28 -14.19 -10.96 -0.94
N VAL A 29 -13.52 -9.99 -0.31
CA VAL A 29 -12.24 -10.21 0.39
C VAL A 29 -12.44 -11.10 1.62
N GLU A 30 -13.53 -10.88 2.37
CA GLU A 30 -13.92 -11.74 3.49
C GLU A 30 -14.21 -13.17 3.01
N HIS A 31 -14.96 -13.33 1.92
CA HIS A 31 -15.24 -14.64 1.34
C HIS A 31 -13.95 -15.36 0.89
N ILE A 32 -13.05 -14.65 0.21
CA ILE A 32 -11.76 -15.20 -0.24
C ILE A 32 -10.91 -15.64 0.96
N ARG A 33 -10.81 -14.81 2.01
CA ARG A 33 -10.08 -15.17 3.24
C ARG A 33 -10.67 -16.39 3.93
N SER A 34 -12.00 -16.49 4.00
CA SER A 34 -12.68 -17.61 4.65
C SER A 34 -12.49 -18.94 3.90
N THR A 35 -12.35 -18.89 2.57
CA THR A 35 -12.21 -20.07 1.71
C THR A 35 -10.74 -20.43 1.43
N HIS A 36 -9.83 -19.46 1.55
CA HIS A 36 -8.39 -19.62 1.33
C HIS A 36 -7.59 -18.97 2.48
N PRO A 37 -7.54 -19.59 3.67
CA PRO A 37 -6.69 -19.12 4.77
C PRO A 37 -5.22 -19.01 4.33
N GLY A 38 -4.50 -17.99 4.79
CA GLY A 38 -3.10 -17.77 4.40
C GLY A 38 -2.90 -17.10 3.03
N ILE A 39 -3.96 -16.75 2.30
CA ILE A 39 -3.85 -16.18 0.94
C ILE A 39 -2.94 -14.94 0.88
N LEU A 40 -2.95 -14.07 1.90
CA LEU A 40 -2.11 -12.87 1.92
C LEU A 40 -0.62 -13.22 2.01
N ALA A 41 -0.26 -14.20 2.83
CA ALA A 41 1.12 -14.66 2.97
C ALA A 41 1.60 -15.31 1.65
N SER A 42 0.80 -16.18 1.07
CA SER A 42 1.10 -16.78 -0.25
C SER A 42 1.23 -15.73 -1.35
N PHE A 43 0.33 -14.74 -1.36
CA PHE A 43 0.32 -13.67 -2.36
C PHE A 43 1.61 -12.85 -2.32
N ALA A 44 2.10 -12.46 -1.13
CA ALA A 44 3.33 -11.70 -1.02
C ALA A 44 4.57 -12.49 -1.45
N GLN A 45 4.70 -13.74 -1.00
CA GLN A 45 5.87 -14.58 -1.27
C GLN A 45 6.01 -14.93 -2.77
N GLU A 46 4.90 -15.19 -3.45
CA GLU A 46 4.96 -15.68 -4.83
C GLU A 46 5.07 -14.57 -5.89
N ARG A 47 4.76 -13.31 -5.55
CA ARG A 47 4.52 -12.27 -6.56
C ARG A 47 5.55 -11.15 -6.58
N GLN A 48 6.51 -11.13 -5.65
CA GLN A 48 7.60 -10.15 -5.54
C GLN A 48 7.17 -8.70 -5.81
N ILE A 49 6.99 -7.93 -4.74
CA ILE A 49 6.57 -6.52 -4.88
C ILE A 49 7.78 -5.68 -5.31
N GLU A 50 7.72 -5.11 -6.52
CA GLU A 50 8.79 -4.28 -7.10
C GLU A 50 8.72 -2.82 -6.61
N SER A 51 7.52 -2.34 -6.33
CA SER A 51 7.30 -1.03 -5.72
C SER A 51 5.92 -0.90 -5.08
N SER A 52 5.84 -0.10 -4.04
CA SER A 52 4.61 0.23 -3.33
C SER A 52 4.42 1.73 -3.28
N PHE A 53 3.21 2.21 -3.60
CA PHE A 53 2.84 3.62 -3.47
C PHE A 53 1.72 3.76 -2.44
N ILE A 54 1.99 4.47 -1.36
CA ILE A 54 1.17 4.53 -0.16
C ILE A 54 0.66 5.97 0.00
N PHE A 55 -0.58 6.20 -0.43
CA PHE A 55 -1.30 7.48 -0.35
C PHE A 55 -2.34 7.48 0.78
N SER A 56 -2.28 6.51 1.69
CA SER A 56 -3.17 6.38 2.84
C SER A 56 -2.38 5.84 4.03
N PRO A 57 -2.66 6.28 5.28
CA PRO A 57 -1.98 5.78 6.46
C PRO A 57 -2.43 4.34 6.74
N ILE A 58 -1.76 3.36 6.13
CA ILE A 58 -2.06 1.93 6.31
C ILE A 58 -1.11 1.27 7.31
N GLY A 59 -1.56 0.14 7.86
CA GLY A 59 -0.94 -0.60 8.95
C GLY A 59 0.42 -1.27 8.71
N LEU A 60 1.26 -0.78 7.78
CA LEU A 60 2.51 -1.45 7.41
C LEU A 60 3.42 -1.77 8.60
N SER A 61 3.48 -0.88 9.61
CA SER A 61 4.26 -1.12 10.83
C SER A 61 3.41 -1.45 12.05
N ALA A 62 2.22 -2.03 11.85
CA ALA A 62 1.43 -2.56 12.97
C ALA A 62 2.19 -3.70 13.66
N SER A 63 2.11 -3.76 14.99
CA SER A 63 2.37 -4.98 15.73
C SER A 63 1.08 -5.73 16.01
N GLU A 64 1.18 -6.94 16.54
CA GLU A 64 0.01 -7.73 16.91
C GLU A 64 -0.90 -6.98 17.88
N GLU A 65 -0.35 -6.25 18.86
CA GLU A 65 -1.14 -5.47 19.84
C GLU A 65 -1.94 -4.36 19.16
N ASN A 66 -1.43 -3.78 18.07
CA ASN A 66 -2.14 -2.77 17.30
C ASN A 66 -3.36 -3.37 16.57
N LEU A 67 -3.31 -4.67 16.23
CA LEU A 67 -4.35 -5.34 15.45
C LEU A 67 -5.42 -6.03 16.30
N ILE A 68 -5.15 -6.33 17.58
CA ILE A 68 -6.15 -6.94 18.50
C ILE A 68 -7.50 -6.20 18.49
N PRO A 69 -7.57 -4.85 18.50
CA PRO A 69 -8.84 -4.14 18.53
C PRO A 69 -9.70 -4.31 17.26
N VAL A 70 -9.09 -4.69 16.13
CA VAL A 70 -9.77 -4.73 14.81
C VAL A 70 -9.79 -6.12 14.16
N ILE A 71 -8.96 -7.05 14.63
CA ILE A 71 -8.90 -8.43 14.14
C ILE A 71 -8.93 -9.38 15.34
N SER A 72 -10.05 -10.09 15.51
CA SER A 72 -10.23 -11.07 16.59
C SER A 72 -9.39 -12.33 16.37
N SER A 73 -9.26 -12.79 15.12
CA SER A 73 -8.53 -14.00 14.77
C SER A 73 -7.01 -13.81 14.82
N ALA A 74 -6.33 -14.60 15.65
CA ALA A 74 -4.87 -14.60 15.75
C ALA A 74 -4.19 -15.04 14.44
N THR A 75 -4.78 -16.01 13.75
CA THR A 75 -4.28 -16.47 12.44
C THR A 75 -4.34 -15.34 11.42
N GLU A 76 -5.45 -14.60 11.36
CA GLU A 76 -5.60 -13.48 10.42
C GLU A 76 -4.66 -12.32 10.75
N ARG A 77 -4.45 -12.03 12.03
CA ARG A 77 -3.42 -11.06 12.46
C ARG A 77 -2.05 -11.47 11.96
N LYS A 78 -1.67 -12.73 12.16
CA LYS A 78 -0.37 -13.26 11.71
C LYS A 78 -0.23 -13.19 10.19
N ASP A 79 -1.26 -13.58 9.44
CA ASP A 79 -1.23 -13.55 7.98
C ASP A 79 -1.05 -12.11 7.46
N LEU A 80 -1.76 -11.15 8.05
CA LEU A 80 -1.66 -9.74 7.66
C LEU A 80 -0.30 -9.13 8.05
N LEU A 81 0.21 -9.42 9.24
CA LEU A 81 1.54 -8.98 9.66
C LEU A 81 2.63 -9.55 8.77
N SER A 82 2.51 -10.82 8.38
CA SER A 82 3.46 -11.46 7.45
C SER A 82 3.41 -10.76 6.08
N PHE A 83 2.22 -10.41 5.60
CA PHE A 83 2.06 -9.65 4.35
C PHE A 83 2.70 -8.25 4.42
N PHE A 84 2.52 -7.54 5.52
CA PHE A 84 3.17 -6.23 5.72
C PHE A 84 4.69 -6.35 5.85
N GLU A 85 5.19 -7.37 6.54
CA GLU A 85 6.61 -7.65 6.65
C GLU A 85 7.24 -7.93 5.28
N GLU A 86 6.58 -8.68 4.39
CA GLU A 86 7.09 -8.92 3.03
C GLU A 86 7.16 -7.63 2.21
N ILE A 87 6.17 -6.72 2.34
CA ILE A 87 6.25 -5.38 1.74
C ILE A 87 7.46 -4.62 2.30
N LEU A 88 7.63 -4.62 3.62
CA LEU A 88 8.65 -3.84 4.31
C LEU A 88 10.05 -4.42 4.23
N SER A 89 10.24 -5.73 4.04
CA SER A 89 11.55 -6.39 4.02
C SER A 89 12.05 -6.68 2.61
N GLY A 90 11.15 -6.82 1.62
CA GLY A 90 11.52 -7.09 0.23
C GLY A 90 12.33 -5.97 -0.44
N ASP A 91 12.95 -6.23 -1.60
CA ASP A 91 13.79 -5.23 -2.28
C ASP A 91 13.02 -4.08 -2.97
N GLY A 92 11.69 -4.11 -2.93
CA GLY A 92 10.84 -3.11 -3.58
C GLY A 92 10.96 -1.71 -2.98
N ALA A 93 10.93 -0.69 -3.85
CA ALA A 93 10.91 0.71 -3.42
C ALA A 93 9.54 1.09 -2.85
N ILE A 94 9.53 1.78 -1.71
CA ILE A 94 8.31 2.22 -1.03
C ILE A 94 8.20 3.73 -1.09
N PHE A 95 7.12 4.21 -1.68
CA PHE A 95 6.81 5.60 -1.83
C PHE A 95 5.65 5.98 -0.91
N PHE A 96 5.85 6.93 -0.02
CA PHE A 96 4.83 7.48 0.85
C PHE A 96 4.43 8.88 0.39
N SER A 97 3.15 9.18 0.37
CA SER A 97 2.74 10.57 0.26
C SER A 97 2.98 11.31 1.57
N ASP A 98 3.47 12.54 1.48
CA ASP A 98 3.56 13.48 2.60
C ASP A 98 2.21 13.68 3.29
N ASP A 99 1.12 13.77 2.53
CA ASP A 99 -0.25 13.91 3.06
C ASP A 99 -0.67 12.71 3.93
N ALA A 100 -0.37 11.47 3.52
CA ALA A 100 -0.65 10.29 4.34
C ALA A 100 0.16 10.27 5.64
N LEU A 101 1.43 10.68 5.60
CA LEU A 101 2.26 10.77 6.80
C LEU A 101 1.76 11.87 7.73
N LYS A 102 1.44 13.06 7.23
CA LYS A 102 0.86 14.16 8.01
C LYS A 102 -0.46 13.74 8.65
N LEU A 103 -1.37 13.14 7.88
CA LEU A 103 -2.63 12.63 8.40
C LEU A 103 -2.42 11.65 9.56
N PHE A 104 -1.46 10.74 9.43
CA PHE A 104 -1.10 9.85 10.53
C PHE A 104 -0.49 10.60 11.72
N ILE A 105 0.44 11.53 11.49
CA ILE A 105 1.08 12.31 12.55
C ILE A 105 0.04 13.10 13.36
N ASP A 106 -0.94 13.70 12.69
CA ASP A 106 -1.97 14.52 13.32
C ASP A 106 -2.99 13.68 14.08
N THR A 107 -3.47 12.60 13.46
CA THR A 107 -4.61 11.83 13.99
C THR A 107 -4.19 10.58 14.76
N GLY A 108 -3.02 10.02 14.48
CA GLY A 108 -2.62 8.68 14.96
C GLY A 108 -3.43 7.54 14.35
N ARG A 109 -4.39 7.83 13.46
CA ARG A 109 -5.30 6.84 12.89
C ARG A 109 -4.60 6.07 11.79
N VAL A 110 -4.62 4.74 11.91
CA VAL A 110 -4.02 3.81 10.97
C VAL A 110 -5.09 2.89 10.44
N HIS A 111 -5.13 2.76 9.11
CA HIS A 111 -6.06 1.90 8.43
C HIS A 111 -5.53 0.48 8.26
N VAL A 112 -6.38 -0.49 8.52
CA VAL A 112 -6.14 -1.93 8.32
C VAL A 112 -7.12 -2.40 7.25
N PRO A 113 -6.67 -2.54 5.99
CA PRO A 113 -7.55 -2.83 4.85
C PRO A 113 -8.51 -4.00 5.11
N PHE A 114 -9.81 -3.77 4.98
CA PHE A 114 -10.90 -4.73 5.19
C PHE A 114 -11.10 -5.21 6.63
N TYR A 115 -10.44 -4.60 7.61
CA TYR A 115 -10.63 -4.90 9.04
C TYR A 115 -11.07 -3.67 9.86
N GLY A 116 -10.80 -2.46 9.37
CA GLY A 116 -11.12 -1.21 10.06
C GLY A 116 -9.87 -0.44 10.43
N ALA A 117 -9.89 0.34 11.51
CA ALA A 117 -8.77 1.20 11.90
C ALA A 117 -8.50 1.14 13.40
N PHE A 118 -7.23 1.32 13.76
CA PHE A 118 -6.81 1.59 15.13
C PHE A 118 -6.20 2.99 15.24
N GLU A 119 -6.11 3.51 16.45
CA GLU A 119 -5.53 4.82 16.71
C GLU A 119 -4.39 4.71 17.70
N LEU A 120 -3.30 5.44 17.43
CA LEU A 120 -2.16 5.55 18.31
C LEU A 120 -2.18 6.88 19.07
N PRO A 121 -1.95 6.85 20.40
CA PRO A 121 -1.79 8.08 21.15
C PRO A 121 -0.54 8.82 20.66
N PRO A 122 -0.46 10.16 20.83
CA PRO A 122 0.67 10.97 20.36
C PRO A 122 2.04 10.40 20.74
N SER A 123 2.18 9.89 21.97
CA SER A 123 3.43 9.28 22.47
C SER A 123 3.88 8.02 21.72
N GLY A 124 2.98 7.32 21.04
CA GLY A 124 3.27 6.10 20.29
C GLY A 124 3.57 6.31 18.80
N ARG A 125 3.27 7.50 18.25
CA ARG A 125 3.32 7.75 16.79
C ARG A 125 4.74 7.74 16.24
N THR A 126 5.70 8.34 16.94
CA THR A 126 7.12 8.35 16.53
C THR A 126 7.71 6.94 16.55
N ALA A 127 7.43 6.15 17.60
CA ALA A 127 7.90 4.78 17.69
C ALA A 127 7.31 3.90 16.56
N TYR A 128 6.05 4.12 16.21
CA TYR A 128 5.41 3.45 15.09
C TYR A 128 6.11 3.72 13.75
N LEU A 129 6.36 4.99 13.43
CA LEU A 129 7.03 5.37 12.16
C LEU A 129 8.49 4.92 12.11
N ARG A 130 9.17 4.82 13.26
CA ARG A 130 10.55 4.31 13.33
C ARG A 130 10.65 2.83 12.95
N ARG A 131 9.61 2.02 13.21
CA ARG A 131 9.62 0.60 12.82
C ARG A 131 9.74 0.43 11.30
N MET A 132 9.10 1.28 10.49
CA MET A 132 9.21 1.19 9.02
C MET A 132 10.66 1.32 8.55
N VAL A 133 11.40 2.29 9.08
CA VAL A 133 12.77 2.58 8.60
C VAL A 133 13.82 1.61 9.12
N GLN A 134 13.49 0.73 10.07
CA GLN A 134 14.38 -0.38 10.47
C GLN A 134 14.66 -1.33 9.30
N HIS A 135 13.79 -1.35 8.29
CA HIS A 135 13.99 -2.13 7.07
C HIS A 135 14.73 -1.34 5.97
N SER A 136 15.20 -0.13 6.25
CA SER A 136 16.08 0.63 5.35
C SER A 136 17.53 0.29 5.63
N SER A 137 18.35 0.22 4.58
CA SER A 137 19.81 0.20 4.72
C SER A 137 20.40 1.47 4.10
N ALA A 138 21.56 1.90 4.58
CA ALA A 138 22.26 3.06 4.02
C ALA A 138 22.61 2.89 2.53
N GLU A 139 22.73 1.64 2.06
CA GLU A 139 23.12 1.30 0.69
C GLU A 139 21.94 1.26 -0.28
N LYS A 140 20.71 1.04 0.19
CA LYS A 140 19.50 1.00 -0.63
C LYS A 140 18.49 2.02 -0.14
N ALA A 141 18.42 3.12 -0.89
CA ALA A 141 17.37 4.13 -0.86
C ALA A 141 15.98 3.50 -1.06
N LYS A 142 15.39 2.95 0.01
CA LYS A 142 14.12 2.20 -0.07
C LYS A 142 12.90 3.08 0.10
N PHE A 143 12.99 4.09 0.95
CA PHE A 143 11.87 4.93 1.34
C PHE A 143 11.94 6.27 0.63
N HIS A 144 10.84 6.62 -0.03
CA HIS A 144 10.70 7.82 -0.84
C HIS A 144 9.49 8.61 -0.35
N LEU A 145 9.67 9.90 -0.07
CA LEU A 145 8.55 10.82 0.12
C LEU A 145 8.07 11.33 -1.24
N ILE A 146 6.76 11.48 -1.41
CA ILE A 146 6.17 12.14 -2.57
C ILE A 146 5.23 13.23 -2.05
N TYR A 147 5.36 14.44 -2.58
CA TYR A 147 4.36 15.47 -2.42
C TYR A 147 3.22 15.22 -3.41
N SER A 148 2.06 14.80 -2.91
CA SER A 148 0.94 14.40 -3.75
C SER A 148 -0.37 14.61 -3.00
N ASN A 149 -1.37 15.13 -3.72
CA ASN A 149 -2.75 15.29 -3.26
C ASN A 149 -3.68 14.16 -3.73
N LEU A 150 -3.10 13.02 -4.14
CA LEU A 150 -3.89 11.86 -4.60
C LEU A 150 -4.79 11.33 -3.47
N SER A 151 -5.94 10.80 -3.88
CA SER A 151 -6.92 10.19 -2.97
C SER A 151 -6.34 9.00 -2.22
N ARG A 152 -6.96 8.65 -1.07
CA ARG A 152 -6.55 7.54 -0.21
C ARG A 152 -6.51 6.22 -0.96
N MET A 153 -5.31 5.81 -1.34
CA MET A 153 -5.09 4.57 -2.07
C MET A 153 -3.73 3.97 -1.75
N VAL A 154 -3.61 2.67 -2.02
CA VAL A 154 -2.36 1.92 -1.95
C VAL A 154 -2.20 1.16 -3.25
N ILE A 155 -1.04 1.29 -3.88
CA ILE A 155 -0.71 0.60 -5.12
C ILE A 155 0.47 -0.30 -4.86
N LEU A 156 0.28 -1.62 -4.98
CA LEU A 156 1.36 -2.59 -4.98
C LEU A 156 1.62 -2.99 -6.42
N CYS A 157 2.86 -2.88 -6.87
CA CYS A 157 3.27 -3.23 -8.23
C CYS A 157 4.11 -4.50 -8.20
N MET A 158 3.66 -5.49 -8.96
CA MET A 158 4.33 -6.77 -9.19
C MET A 158 4.65 -6.89 -10.69
N PRO A 159 5.50 -7.85 -11.11
CA PRO A 159 5.94 -7.94 -12.50
C PRO A 159 4.81 -8.08 -13.53
N ASN A 160 3.71 -8.76 -13.18
CA ASN A 160 2.64 -9.10 -14.13
C ASN A 160 1.33 -8.33 -13.91
N PHE A 161 1.15 -7.71 -12.74
CA PHE A 161 -0.06 -6.96 -12.40
C PHE A 161 0.21 -5.99 -11.25
N SER A 162 -0.72 -5.07 -11.03
CA SER A 162 -0.75 -4.23 -9.83
C SER A 162 -2.03 -4.45 -9.05
N LEU A 163 -1.92 -4.34 -7.74
CA LEU A 163 -3.04 -4.30 -6.83
C LEU A 163 -3.25 -2.84 -6.45
N VAL A 164 -4.43 -2.30 -6.74
CA VAL A 164 -4.84 -0.96 -6.33
C VAL A 164 -5.92 -1.09 -5.28
N TYR A 165 -5.56 -0.76 -4.06
CA TYR A 165 -6.48 -0.66 -2.95
C TYR A 165 -6.95 0.80 -2.81
N THR A 166 -8.26 1.01 -2.67
CA THR A 166 -8.87 2.32 -2.48
C THR A 166 -9.80 2.30 -1.29
N VAL A 167 -9.85 3.42 -0.57
CA VAL A 167 -10.78 3.62 0.54
C VAL A 167 -11.30 5.04 0.55
N ASP A 168 -12.55 5.21 0.97
CA ASP A 168 -13.12 6.52 1.24
C ASP A 168 -12.68 7.10 2.60
N HIS A 169 -13.26 8.24 2.98
CA HIS A 169 -12.92 8.87 4.25
C HIS A 169 -13.50 8.14 5.47
N SER A 170 -14.66 7.49 5.33
CA SER A 170 -15.37 6.77 6.40
C SER A 170 -14.85 5.35 6.63
N LEU A 171 -14.03 4.81 5.72
CA LEU A 171 -13.59 3.41 5.68
C LEU A 171 -14.73 2.42 5.38
N GLU A 172 -15.83 2.91 4.80
CA GLU A 172 -17.01 2.10 4.49
C GLU A 172 -16.92 1.53 3.08
N ASN A 173 -16.33 2.29 2.16
CA ASN A 173 -16.20 1.88 0.76
C ASN A 173 -14.77 1.50 0.44
N GLU A 174 -14.43 0.24 0.73
CA GLU A 174 -13.14 -0.35 0.40
C GLU A 174 -13.21 -1.22 -0.84
N LYS A 175 -12.20 -1.09 -1.72
CA LYS A 175 -12.07 -1.92 -2.91
C LYS A 175 -10.62 -2.30 -3.17
N ILE A 176 -10.43 -3.49 -3.71
CA ILE A 176 -9.19 -3.91 -4.39
C ILE A 176 -9.48 -4.01 -5.88
N HIS A 177 -8.63 -3.40 -6.70
CA HIS A 177 -8.62 -3.55 -8.14
C HIS A 177 -7.35 -4.29 -8.57
N LEU A 178 -7.51 -5.36 -9.34
CA LEU A 178 -6.41 -6.05 -10.00
C LEU A 178 -6.26 -5.48 -11.40
N LEU A 179 -5.12 -4.84 -11.65
CA LEU A 179 -4.78 -4.26 -12.94
C LEU A 179 -3.74 -5.14 -13.62
N PRO A 180 -4.13 -5.93 -14.64
CA PRO A 180 -3.17 -6.74 -15.39
C PRO A 180 -2.27 -5.85 -16.25
N GLY A 181 -0.99 -6.19 -16.33
CA GLY A 181 -0.02 -5.51 -17.18
C GLY A 181 1.20 -5.02 -16.43
N ALA A 182 2.36 -5.24 -17.05
CA ALA A 182 3.66 -4.83 -16.56
C ALA A 182 3.93 -3.38 -16.97
N ASP A 183 3.57 -2.39 -16.14
CA ASP A 183 4.26 -1.07 -16.11
C ASP A 183 3.60 0.03 -15.25
N ILE A 184 2.56 -0.23 -14.46
CA ILE A 184 1.96 0.83 -13.63
C ILE A 184 3.01 1.44 -12.70
N GLY A 185 3.81 0.61 -12.03
CA GLY A 185 4.91 1.08 -11.18
C GLY A 185 5.94 1.92 -11.94
N LYS A 186 6.39 1.46 -13.12
CA LYS A 186 7.36 2.22 -13.93
C LYS A 186 6.77 3.54 -14.45
N THR A 187 5.50 3.53 -14.84
CA THR A 187 4.79 4.71 -15.31
C THR A 187 4.64 5.73 -14.19
N LEU A 188 4.22 5.31 -13.01
CA LEU A 188 4.12 6.17 -11.83
C LEU A 188 5.48 6.75 -11.45
N LYS A 189 6.54 5.91 -11.38
CA LYS A 189 7.91 6.37 -11.12
C LYS A 189 8.33 7.47 -12.11
N LYS A 190 8.15 7.23 -13.42
CA LYS A 190 8.45 8.22 -14.46
C LYS A 190 7.64 9.52 -14.30
N GLN A 191 6.37 9.44 -13.91
CA GLN A 191 5.54 10.63 -13.69
C GLN A 191 6.01 11.42 -12.45
N ILE A 192 6.39 10.74 -11.38
CA ILE A 192 6.96 11.36 -10.17
C ILE A 192 8.27 12.07 -10.51
N GLU A 193 9.18 11.39 -11.22
CA GLU A 193 10.46 11.92 -11.67
C GLU A 193 10.29 13.12 -12.62
N LYS A 194 9.38 13.01 -13.60
CA LYS A 194 9.16 14.04 -14.62
C LYS A 194 8.50 15.30 -14.07
N ASN A 195 7.61 15.15 -13.08
CA ASN A 195 6.91 16.29 -12.48
C ASN A 195 7.73 17.02 -11.41
N SER A 196 9.00 16.64 -11.22
CA SER A 196 9.87 17.19 -10.17
C SER A 196 9.19 17.20 -8.79
N LEU A 197 8.32 16.22 -8.52
CA LEU A 197 7.80 16.03 -7.17
C LEU A 197 9.03 15.77 -6.31
N GLU A 198 9.29 16.63 -5.32
CA GLU A 198 10.48 16.49 -4.48
C GLU A 198 10.47 15.11 -3.83
N VAL A 199 11.30 14.21 -4.35
CA VAL A 199 11.46 12.89 -3.78
C VAL A 199 12.56 12.97 -2.73
N ALA A 200 12.17 13.12 -1.47
CA ALA A 200 13.10 12.91 -0.37
C ALA A 200 13.36 11.42 -0.24
N VAL A 201 14.60 11.00 -0.47
CA VAL A 201 15.06 9.65 -0.21
C VAL A 201 15.49 9.58 1.25
N PHE A 202 14.86 8.72 2.03
CA PHE A 202 15.15 8.60 3.45
C PHE A 202 16.04 7.38 3.75
N ASN A 203 17.18 7.65 4.36
CA ASN A 203 17.83 6.70 5.26
C ASN A 203 17.32 6.95 6.70
N GLN A 204 17.75 6.11 7.65
CA GLN A 204 17.32 6.22 9.04
C GLN A 204 17.57 7.61 9.66
N GLU A 205 18.73 8.21 9.39
CA GLU A 205 19.12 9.53 9.93
C GLU A 205 18.21 10.66 9.41
N LEU A 206 17.98 10.71 8.09
CA LEU A 206 17.11 11.70 7.47
C LEU A 206 15.65 11.52 7.94
N TRP A 207 15.23 10.28 8.17
CA TRP A 207 13.91 9.99 8.71
C TRP A 207 13.75 10.50 10.14
N ASP A 208 14.73 10.25 11.01
CA ASP A 208 14.70 10.74 12.38
C ASP A 208 14.66 12.28 12.43
N LYS A 209 15.42 12.96 11.54
CA LYS A 209 15.37 14.42 11.42
C LYS A 209 13.99 14.90 10.95
N TYR A 210 13.41 14.26 9.94
CA TYR A 210 12.06 14.56 9.47
C TYR A 210 11.02 14.41 10.59
N LEU A 211 11.09 13.31 11.37
CA LEU A 211 10.18 13.09 12.50
C LEU A 211 10.35 14.14 13.60
N GLN A 212 11.59 14.57 13.89
CA GLN A 212 11.83 15.68 14.82
C GLN A 212 11.17 16.96 14.31
N GLU A 213 11.35 17.33 13.06
CA GLU A 213 10.77 18.57 12.51
C GLU A 213 9.23 18.57 12.46
N LYS A 214 8.60 17.40 12.26
CA LYS A 214 7.15 17.28 12.05
C LYS A 214 6.33 16.91 13.29
N ILE A 215 6.96 16.35 14.33
CA ILE A 215 6.27 15.87 15.55
C ILE A 215 6.64 16.73 16.78
N SER A 216 7.50 17.75 16.63
CA SER A 216 7.85 18.72 17.70
C SER A 216 6.68 19.61 18.10
#